data_AF-A0A3D5D6E4-F1
#
_entry.id   AF-A0A3D5D6E4-F1
#
_cell.length_a   1.000
_cell.length_b   1.000
_cell.length_c   1.000
_cell.angle_alpha   90.00
_cell.angle_beta   90.00
_cell.angle_gamma   90.00
#
_symmetry.space_group_name_H-M   'P 1'
#
loop_
_entity.id
_entity.type
_entity.pdbx_description
1 polymer ?
#
loop_
_entity_poly.entity_id
_entity_poly.type
_entity_poly.pdbx_seq_one_letter_code
_entity_poly.pdbx_strand_id
1 'polypeptide(L)' 'MEGRKHKVKKAAIDDLLEVMARLRAPDGCPWDREQDHRSIRLNAVEEV' A
#
# COMPACT_ATOMS: atom_id res chain seq x y z
N MET A 1 20.34 -9.29 -33.95
CA MET A 1 19.23 -8.48 -33.41
C MET A 1 18.86 -9.09 -32.06
N GLU A 2 19.44 -8.63 -30.96
CA GLU A 2 19.08 -9.13 -29.63
C GLU A 2 18.82 -7.90 -28.74
N GLY A 3 17.55 -7.58 -28.54
CA GLY A 3 17.12 -6.44 -27.73
C GLY A 3 17.40 -6.70 -26.26
N ARG A 4 18.19 -5.82 -25.64
CA ARG A 4 18.52 -5.86 -24.21
C ARG A 4 17.24 -5.61 -23.39
N LYS A 5 16.64 -6.67 -22.85
CA LYS A 5 15.48 -6.55 -21.94
C LYS A 5 15.90 -5.78 -20.69
N HIS A 6 15.42 -4.55 -20.52
CA HIS A 6 15.54 -3.83 -19.26
C HIS A 6 14.56 -4.43 -18.25
N LYS A 7 15.09 -4.95 -17.14
CA LYS A 7 14.27 -5.32 -15.99
C LYS A 7 13.75 -4.04 -15.35
N VAL A 8 12.45 -3.78 -15.48
CA VAL A 8 11.79 -2.70 -14.74
C VAL A 8 11.84 -3.05 -13.25
N LYS A 9 12.40 -2.15 -12.43
CA LYS A 9 12.39 -2.31 -10.98
C LYS A 9 11.01 -1.97 -10.45
N LYS A 10 10.49 -2.79 -9.54
CA LYS A 10 9.24 -2.52 -8.80
C LYS A 10 9.38 -1.19 -8.04
N ALA A 11 8.36 -0.34 -8.08
CA ALA A 11 8.41 0.91 -7.36
C ALA A 11 8.14 0.65 -5.87
N ALA A 12 8.74 1.42 -4.97
CA ALA A 12 8.54 1.24 -3.52
C ALA A 12 7.06 1.36 -3.12
N ILE A 13 6.27 2.15 -3.87
CA ILE A 13 4.83 2.27 -3.66
C ILE A 13 4.10 0.95 -3.91
N ASP A 14 4.57 0.12 -4.84
CA ASP A 14 3.94 -1.17 -5.14
C ASP A 14 4.12 -2.17 -3.98
N ASP A 15 5.24 -2.08 -3.25
CA ASP A 15 5.46 -2.86 -2.02
C ASP A 15 4.53 -2.40 -0.90
N LEU A 16 4.34 -1.09 -0.73
CA LEU A 16 3.38 -0.54 0.23
C LEU A 16 1.95 -0.98 -0.09
N LEU A 17 1.54 -0.93 -1.35
CA LEU A 17 0.21 -1.37 -1.79
C LEU A 17 -0.01 -2.86 -1.50
N GLU A 18 1.00 -3.70 -1.67
CA GLU A 18 0.93 -5.13 -1.35
C GLU A 18 0.74 -5.36 0.16
N VAL A 19 1.43 -4.59 1.01
CA VAL A 19 1.23 -4.64 2.47
C VAL A 19 -0.18 -4.18 2.85
N MET A 20 -0.63 -3.05 2.33
CA MET A 20 -1.97 -2.51 2.58
C MET A 20 -3.07 -3.49 2.16
N ALA A 21 -2.90 -4.17 1.01
CA ALA A 21 -3.83 -5.18 0.53
C ALA A 21 -3.93 -6.38 1.48
N ARG A 22 -2.79 -6.85 2.01
CA ARG A 22 -2.75 -7.93 3.01
C ARG A 22 -3.42 -7.53 4.31
N LEU A 23 -3.14 -6.33 4.82
CA LEU A 23 -3.73 -5.82 6.06
C LEU A 23 -5.27 -5.66 5.94
N ARG A 24 -5.77 -5.31 4.76
CA ARG A 24 -7.21 -5.11 4.50
C ARG A 24 -7.95 -6.36 3.96
N ALA A 25 -7.27 -7.49 3.82
CA ALA A 25 -7.89 -8.75 3.41
C ALA A 25 -8.91 -9.23 4.47
N PRO A 26 -9.88 -10.12 4.15
CA PRO A 26 -10.87 -10.61 5.12
C PRO A 26 -10.27 -11.23 6.40
N ASP A 27 -9.10 -11.85 6.28
CA ASP A 27 -8.28 -12.44 7.35
C ASP A 27 -7.17 -11.50 7.86
N GLY A 28 -7.15 -10.26 7.40
CA GLY A 28 -6.19 -9.22 7.78
C GLY A 28 -6.51 -8.54 9.11
N CYS A 29 -5.84 -7.40 9.35
CA CYS A 29 -6.00 -6.61 10.56
C CYS A 29 -7.43 -6.03 10.65
N PRO A 30 -8.19 -6.31 11.72
CA PRO A 30 -9.55 -5.78 11.86
C PRO A 30 -9.61 -4.25 11.83
N TRP A 31 -8.64 -3.59 12.47
CA TRP A 31 -8.58 -2.13 12.53
C TRP A 31 -8.37 -1.52 11.13
N ASP A 32 -7.40 -2.03 10.35
CA ASP A 32 -7.13 -1.52 9.00
C ASP A 32 -8.31 -1.70 8.03
N ARG A 33 -9.08 -2.78 8.21
CA ARG A 33 -10.29 -3.04 7.43
C ARG A 33 -11.43 -2.07 7.73
N GLU A 34 -11.54 -1.64 8.98
CA GLU A 34 -12.58 -0.71 9.43
C GLU A 34 -12.23 0.76 9.13
N GLN A 35 -10.96 1.09 8.87
CA GLN A 35 -10.50 2.44 8.58
C GLN A 35 -11.09 3.01 7.26
N ASP A 36 -11.66 4.21 7.36
CA ASP A 36 -12.12 5.03 6.22
C ASP A 36 -11.36 6.38 6.16
N HIS A 37 -11.65 7.21 5.15
CA HIS A 37 -11.00 8.52 5.04
C HIS A 37 -11.28 9.44 6.24
N ARG A 38 -12.40 9.27 6.95
CA ARG A 38 -12.75 10.10 8.11
C ARG A 38 -11.96 9.70 9.34
N SER A 39 -11.76 8.39 9.56
CA SER A 39 -10.95 7.90 10.68
C SER A 39 -9.47 8.25 10.54
N ILE A 40 -8.93 8.21 9.32
CA ILE A 40 -7.50 8.48 9.05
C ILE A 40 -7.17 9.98 9.05
N ARG A 41 -8.15 10.86 8.82
CA ARG A 41 -7.94 12.30 8.59
C ARG A 41 -7.05 12.96 9.64
N LEU A 42 -7.23 12.66 10.92
CA LEU A 42 -6.45 13.29 12.00
C LEU A 42 -4.99 12.85 11.97
N ASN A 43 -4.74 11.54 11.83
CA ASN A 43 -3.38 10.99 11.74
C ASN A 43 -2.65 11.50 10.49
N ALA A 44 -3.34 11.63 9.36
CA ALA A 44 -2.74 12.19 8.15
C ALA A 44 -2.31 13.66 8.28
N VAL A 45 -2.96 14.43 9.15
CA VAL A 45 -2.60 15.83 9.43
C VAL A 45 -1.47 15.93 10.43
N GLU A 46 -1.33 14.98 11.34
CA GLU A 46 -0.25 14.94 12.34
C GLU A 46 1.13 14.68 11.70
N GLU A 47 1.18 13.86 10.65
CA GLU A 47 2.41 13.34 10.02
C GLU A 47 2.92 14.20 8.84
N VAL A 48 2.67 15.52 8.85
CA VAL A 48 3.04 16.47 7.75
C VAL A 48 4.42 17.09 7.90
#